data_AF-A0AAJ2R9V3-F1
#
_entry.id   AF-A0AAJ2R9V3-F1
#
_cell.length_a   1.000
_cell.length_b   1.000
_cell.length_c   1.000
_cell.angle_alpha   90.00
_cell.angle_beta   90.00
_cell.angle_gamma   90.00
#
_symmetry.space_group_name_H-M   'P 1'
#
loop_
_entity.id
_entity.type
_entity.pdbx_description
1 polymer ?
#
loop_
_entity_poly.entity_id
_entity_poly.type
_entity_poly.pdbx_seq_one_letter_code
_entity_poly.pdbx_strand_id
1 'polypeptide(L)' 'MQLLPHADNAAETVFRSKAVGEPPFMLGIAVWCALQDAIAGRGDSAPYRQLDLPATPERVWRALQTS' A
#
# COMPACT_ATOMS: atom_id res chain seq x y z
N MET A 1 -2.68 3.52 -16.59
CA MET A 1 -2.40 4.54 -15.56
C MET A 1 -2.84 5.87 -16.12
N GLN A 2 -3.92 6.45 -15.59
CA GLN A 2 -4.50 7.70 -16.10
C GLN A 2 -4.29 8.80 -15.06
N LEU A 3 -3.78 9.95 -15.50
CA LEU A 3 -3.61 11.12 -14.65
C LEU A 3 -4.91 11.91 -14.54
N LEU A 4 -5.10 12.62 -13.44
CA LEU A 4 -6.25 13.48 -13.23
C LEU A 4 -6.22 14.63 -14.26
N PRO A 5 -7.27 14.80 -15.10
CA PRO A 5 -7.29 15.84 -16.12
C PRO A 5 -7.46 17.23 -15.50
N HIS A 6 -6.93 18.26 -16.16
CA HIS A 6 -7.05 19.67 -15.76
C HIS A 6 -6.53 20.00 -14.35
N ALA A 7 -5.52 19.26 -13.89
CA ALA A 7 -4.95 19.40 -12.55
C ALA A 7 -3.57 20.04 -12.57
N ASP A 8 -3.49 21.32 -12.95
CA ASP A 8 -2.24 22.09 -12.95
C ASP A 8 -1.59 22.14 -11.55
N ASN A 9 -0.27 22.32 -11.51
CA ASN A 9 0.41 22.53 -10.24
C ASN A 9 0.08 23.91 -9.67
N ALA A 10 -0.32 23.95 -8.40
CA ALA A 10 -0.55 25.19 -7.67
C ALA A 10 0.78 25.93 -7.42
N ALA A 11 1.87 25.17 -7.26
CA ALA A 11 3.22 25.72 -7.15
C ALA A 11 3.76 26.19 -8.51
N GLU A 12 4.51 27.29 -8.51
CA GLU A 12 5.15 27.83 -9.70
C GLU A 12 6.30 26.90 -10.13
N THR A 13 5.99 26.06 -11.10
CA THR A 13 6.89 25.04 -11.66
C THR A 13 6.90 25.21 -13.16
N VAL A 14 7.94 24.72 -13.84
CA VAL A 14 8.04 24.80 -15.31
C VAL A 14 6.78 24.17 -15.92
N PHE A 15 6.02 24.98 -16.68
CA PHE A 15 4.72 24.64 -17.26
C PHE A 15 3.67 24.11 -16.27
N ARG A 16 3.73 24.48 -14.98
CA ARG A 16 2.85 23.95 -13.91
C ARG A 16 2.88 22.41 -13.81
N SER A 17 4.03 21.80 -14.10
CA SER A 17 4.23 20.36 -14.04
C SER A 17 4.34 19.82 -12.61
N LYS A 18 4.08 18.52 -12.42
CA LYS A 18 4.24 17.80 -11.14
C LYS A 18 5.24 16.67 -11.33
N ALA A 19 6.19 16.55 -10.41
CA ALA A 19 7.10 15.40 -10.40
C ALA A 19 6.33 14.12 -10.05
N VAL A 20 6.52 13.07 -10.84
CA VAL A 20 5.85 11.76 -10.68
C VAL A 20 6.84 10.61 -10.43
N GLY A 21 8.11 10.91 -10.15
CA GLY A 21 9.18 9.91 -9.94
C GLY A 21 9.07 9.12 -8.64
N GLU A 22 8.99 9.80 -7.49
CA GLU A 22 8.83 9.16 -6.16
C GLU A 22 7.38 8.98 -5.64
N PRO A 23 6.32 9.66 -6.15
CA PRO A 23 4.94 9.39 -5.76
C PRO A 23 4.45 7.94 -5.91
N PRO A 24 4.82 7.15 -6.95
CA PRO A 24 4.25 5.83 -7.15
C PRO A 24 4.93 4.72 -6.35
N PHE A 25 6.16 4.93 -5.85
CA PHE A 25 6.85 3.90 -5.04
C PHE A 25 6.08 3.62 -3.74
N MET A 26 5.60 4.68 -3.08
CA MET A 26 4.78 4.54 -1.88
C MET A 26 3.43 3.85 -2.13
N LEU A 27 2.90 3.82 -3.36
CA LEU A 27 1.66 3.10 -3.66
C LEU A 27 1.79 1.58 -3.48
N GLY A 28 3.01 1.03 -3.48
CA GLY A 28 3.24 -0.39 -3.14
C GLY A 28 2.76 -0.76 -1.73
N ILE A 29 2.71 0.21 -0.81
CA ILE A 29 2.20 0.01 0.56
C ILE A 29 0.72 -0.39 0.55
N ALA A 30 -0.06 0.02 -0.46
CA ALA A 30 -1.46 -0.36 -0.59
C ALA A 30 -1.65 -1.90 -0.67
N VAL A 31 -0.72 -2.60 -1.33
CA VAL A 31 -0.74 -4.07 -1.42
C VAL A 31 -0.47 -4.69 -0.05
N TRP A 32 0.47 -4.15 0.72
CA TRP A 32 0.72 -4.61 2.08
C TRP A 32 -0.49 -4.39 3.01
N CYS A 33 -1.13 -3.22 2.93
CA CYS A 33 -2.36 -2.94 3.68
C CYS A 33 -3.49 -3.93 3.33
N ALA A 34 -3.66 -4.27 2.05
CA ALA A 34 -4.65 -5.25 1.61
C ALA A 34 -4.38 -6.66 2.16
N LEU A 35 -3.10 -7.07 2.25
CA LEU A 35 -2.73 -8.36 2.86
C LEU A 35 -3.01 -8.37 4.37
N GLN A 36 -2.69 -7.29 5.07
CA GLN A 36 -3.02 -7.13 6.50
C GLN A 36 -4.52 -7.27 6.76
N ASP A 37 -5.35 -6.60 5.94
CA ASP A 37 -6.81 -6.67 6.04
C ASP A 37 -7.36 -8.10 5.81
N ALA A 38 -6.88 -8.77 4.76
CA ALA A 38 -7.28 -10.16 4.46
C ALA A 38 -6.90 -11.14 5.59
N ILE A 39 -5.74 -10.95 6.21
CA ILE A 39 -5.28 -11.76 7.34
C ILE A 39 -6.11 -11.48 8.60
N ALA A 40 -6.51 -10.22 8.82
CA ALA A 40 -7.36 -9.82 9.95
C ALA A 40 -8.78 -10.40 9.82
N GLY A 41 -9.37 -10.37 8.62
CA GLY A 41 -10.73 -10.89 8.37
C GLY A 41 -10.88 -12.41 8.55
N ARG A 42 -9.78 -13.17 8.70
CA ARG A 42 -9.79 -14.64 8.87
C ARG A 42 -9.78 -15.11 10.32
N GLY A 43 -9.58 -14.24 11.31
CA GLY A 43 -9.44 -14.61 12.72
C GLY A 43 -10.50 -13.98 13.62
N ASP A 44 -11.10 -14.77 14.51
CA ASP A 44 -12.26 -14.36 15.30
C ASP A 44 -11.99 -13.33 16.42
N SER A 45 -10.74 -13.03 16.79
CA SER A 45 -10.48 -12.09 17.92
C SER A 45 -9.00 -11.81 18.18
N ALA A 46 -8.18 -11.60 17.15
CA ALA A 46 -6.80 -11.13 17.36
C ALA A 46 -6.70 -9.64 17.03
N PRO A 47 -6.30 -8.77 17.97
CA PRO A 47 -6.02 -7.39 17.67
C PRO A 47 -4.79 -7.37 16.76
N TYR A 48 -4.98 -6.98 15.50
CA TYR A 48 -3.88 -6.64 14.59
C TYR A 48 -2.80 -7.73 14.44
N ARG A 49 -3.01 -8.69 13.54
CA ARG A 49 -1.92 -9.59 13.12
C ARG A 49 -0.84 -8.76 12.45
N GLN A 50 0.40 -8.88 12.94
CA GLN A 50 1.54 -8.13 12.41
C GLN A 50 2.17 -8.89 11.24
N LEU A 51 1.93 -8.43 10.00
CA LEU A 51 2.67 -8.89 8.81
C LEU A 51 3.91 -8.03 8.61
N ASP A 52 5.07 -8.56 8.98
CA ASP A 52 6.34 -7.84 8.79
C ASP A 52 6.71 -7.70 7.30
N LEU A 53 7.22 -6.52 6.94
CA LEU A 53 7.75 -6.25 5.60
C LEU A 53 9.15 -6.86 5.41
N PRO A 54 9.51 -7.32 4.20
CA PRO A 54 8.64 -7.54 3.04
C PRO A 54 7.67 -8.71 3.27
N ALA A 55 6.46 -8.62 2.72
CA ALA A 55 5.41 -9.63 2.83
C ALA A 55 5.71 -10.85 1.94
N THR A 56 6.73 -11.63 2.27
CA THR A 56 7.06 -12.84 1.52
C THR A 56 5.97 -13.91 1.69
N PRO A 57 5.80 -14.82 0.72
CA PRO A 57 4.81 -15.89 0.80
C PRO A 57 4.90 -16.71 2.10
N GLU A 58 6.11 -16.97 2.60
CA GLU A 58 6.33 -17.74 3.83
C GLU A 58 5.83 -16.99 5.07
N ARG A 59 5.98 -15.66 5.10
CA ARG A 59 5.49 -14.81 6.20
C ARG A 59 3.97 -14.70 6.19
N VAL A 60 3.39 -14.55 4.99
CA VAL A 60 1.93 -14.57 4.81
C VAL A 60 1.36 -15.91 5.27
N TRP A 61 1.98 -17.03 4.87
CA TRP A 61 1.57 -18.36 5.33
C TRP A 61 1.61 -18.50 6.86
N ARG A 62 2.70 -18.08 7.52
CA ARG A 62 2.78 -18.12 8.99
C ARG A 62 1.70 -17.27 9.66
N ALA A 63 1.47 -16.06 9.15
CA ALA A 63 0.43 -15.17 9.67
C ALA A 63 -0.98 -15.76 9.55
N LEU A 64 -1.22 -16.61 8.54
CA LEU A 64 -2.46 -17.36 8.39
C LEU A 64 -2.52 -18.57 9.35
N GLN A 65 -1.42 -19.29 9.58
CA GLN A 65 -1.41 -20.51 10.39
C GLN A 65 -1.50 -20.28 11.90
N THR A 66 -1.18 -19.08 12.40
CA THR A 66 -1.33 -18.71 13.82
C THR A 66 -2.81 -18.38 14.14
N SER A 67 -3.66 -19.41 14.04
CA SER A 67 -5.03 -19.46 14.57
C SER A 67 -5.11 -20.45 15.72
#